data_AF-A0A832N227-F1
#
_entry.id   AF-A0A832N227-F1
#
_cell.length_a   1.000
_cell.length_b   1.000
_cell.length_c   1.000
_cell.angle_alpha   90.00
_cell.angle_beta   90.00
_cell.angle_gamma   90.00
#
_symmetry.space_group_name_H-M   'P 1'
#
loop_
_entity.id
_entity.type
_entity.pdbx_description
1 polymer ?
#
loop_
_entity_poly.entity_id
_entity_poly.type
_entity_poly.pdbx_seq_one_letter_code
_entity_poly.pdbx_strand_id
1 'polypeptide(L)'
;MRKILLGLLLPLILAACGAEPKWAPDEEVQRAIYHSDDPPSITLFTVISNRSNSGAHAGLLINGSQRILFDPAGTWWSPSIPERNDVHYGITPRVLNYYIDY
;
A
#
# COMPACT_ATOMS: atom_id res chain seq x y z
N MET A 1 42.36 4.85 -5.14
CA MET A 1 41.35 4.97 -6.22
C MET A 1 40.24 3.91 -6.12
N ARG A 2 40.53 2.60 -6.09
CA ARG A 2 39.50 1.52 -6.00
C ARG A 2 38.52 1.64 -4.82
N LYS A 3 39.01 2.02 -3.63
CA LYS A 3 38.17 2.22 -2.42
C LYS A 3 37.24 3.44 -2.53
N ILE A 4 37.69 4.48 -3.23
CA ILE A 4 36.89 5.70 -3.48
C ILE A 4 35.78 5.38 -4.48
N LEU A 5 36.09 4.61 -5.55
CA LEU A 5 35.06 4.11 -6.46
C LEU A 5 34.01 3.25 -5.75
N LEU A 6 34.42 2.31 -4.89
CA LEU A 6 33.48 1.49 -4.12
C LEU A 6 32.60 2.34 -3.18
N GLY A 7 33.19 3.34 -2.52
CA GLY A 7 32.46 4.26 -1.65
C GLY A 7 31.41 5.08 -2.41
N LEU A 8 31.71 5.47 -3.65
CA LEU A 8 30.78 6.22 -4.50
C LEU A 8 29.67 5.35 -5.10
N LEU A 9 29.95 4.07 -5.37
CA LEU A 9 28.99 3.10 -5.92
C LEU A 9 27.98 2.58 -4.86
N LEU A 10 28.35 2.58 -3.59
CA LEU A 10 27.49 2.11 -2.50
C LEU A 10 26.13 2.83 -2.41
N PRO A 11 26.03 4.17 -2.42
CA PRO A 11 24.73 4.86 -2.38
C PRO A 11 23.87 4.61 -3.63
N LEU A 12 24.49 4.42 -4.80
CA LEU A 12 23.77 4.08 -6.04
C LEU A 12 23.09 2.70 -5.96
N ILE A 13 23.71 1.75 -5.26
CA ILE A 13 23.13 0.42 -5.03
C ILE A 13 22.00 0.49 -3.99
N LEU A 14 22.13 1.34 -2.97
CA LEU A 14 21.08 1.53 -1.96
C LEU A 14 19.84 2.28 -2.50
N ALA A 15 20.00 3.11 -3.52
CA ALA A 15 18.89 3.84 -4.14
C ALA A 15 17.82 2.93 -4.77
N ALA A 16 18.16 1.67 -5.10
CA ALA A 16 17.22 0.68 -5.63
C ALA A 16 16.34 0.01 -4.55
N CYS A 17 16.63 0.24 -3.26
CA CYS A 17 15.85 -0.28 -2.14
C CYS A 17 14.77 0.72 -1.67
N GLY A 18 14.39 1.68 -2.53
CA GLY A 18 13.40 2.71 -2.23
C GLY A 18 11.96 2.19 -2.33
N ALA A 19 11.04 2.91 -1.68
CA ALA A 19 9.60 2.63 -1.69
C ALA A 19 9.03 2.57 -3.13
N GLU A 20 7.91 1.85 -3.30
CA GLU A 20 7.26 1.72 -4.60
C GLU A 20 6.94 3.11 -5.18
N PRO A 21 7.43 3.46 -6.39
CA PRO A 21 7.34 4.81 -6.92
C PRO A 21 5.94 5.14 -7.48
N LYS A 22 4.91 4.38 -7.11
CA LYS A 22 3.56 4.54 -7.63
C LYS A 22 2.93 5.78 -7.01
N TRP A 23 2.57 6.71 -7.88
CA TRP A 23 2.01 7.99 -7.46
C TRP A 23 0.92 8.43 -8.44
N ALA A 24 -0.33 8.11 -8.12
CA ALA A 24 -1.48 8.51 -8.93
C ALA A 24 -1.69 10.03 -8.94
N PRO A 25 -2.16 10.64 -10.05
CA PRO A 25 -2.49 12.07 -10.14
C PRO A 25 -3.50 12.53 -9.08
N ASP A 26 -3.44 13.82 -8.71
CA ASP A 26 -4.35 14.39 -7.69
C ASP A 26 -5.81 14.26 -8.11
N GLU A 27 -6.13 14.50 -9.39
CA GLU A 27 -7.50 14.45 -9.86
C GLU A 27 -8.09 13.04 -9.78
N GLU A 28 -7.28 12.00 -9.96
CA GLU A 28 -7.71 10.61 -9.79
C GLU A 28 -8.02 10.29 -8.33
N VAL A 29 -7.13 10.68 -7.41
CA VAL A 29 -7.34 10.49 -5.97
C VAL A 29 -8.59 11.22 -5.49
N GLN A 30 -8.78 12.48 -5.91
CA GLN A 30 -9.96 13.26 -5.53
C GLN A 30 -11.26 12.66 -6.05
N ARG A 31 -11.27 12.13 -7.29
CA ARG A 31 -12.45 11.44 -7.85
C ARG A 31 -12.75 10.12 -7.16
N ALA A 32 -11.75 9.45 -6.62
CA ALA A 32 -11.89 8.15 -5.98
C ALA A 32 -12.34 8.23 -4.52
N ILE A 33 -12.36 9.41 -3.89
CA ILE A 33 -12.69 9.58 -2.47
C ILE A 33 -13.99 8.83 -2.13
N TYR A 34 -13.88 7.90 -1.18
CA TYR A 34 -15.02 7.17 -0.64
C TYR A 34 -15.19 7.50 0.84
N HIS A 35 -16.41 7.90 1.20
CA HIS A 35 -16.83 8.12 2.58
C HIS A 35 -17.68 6.96 3.05
N SER A 36 -17.40 6.52 4.27
CA SER A 36 -18.16 5.48 4.95
C SER A 36 -19.06 6.10 6.00
N ASP A 37 -20.24 5.51 6.20
CA ASP A 37 -21.13 5.87 7.30
C ASP A 37 -20.72 5.25 8.66
N ASP A 38 -19.81 4.27 8.65
CA ASP A 38 -19.26 3.66 9.86
C ASP A 38 -18.45 4.69 10.70
N PRO A 39 -18.42 4.56 12.04
CA PRO A 39 -17.58 5.38 12.91
C PRO A 39 -16.09 5.34 12.53
N PRO A 40 -15.31 6.40 12.83
CA PRO A 40 -13.87 6.38 12.58
C PRO A 40 -13.16 5.21 13.26
N SER A 41 -12.27 4.55 12.53
CA SER A 41 -11.59 3.34 13.00
C SER A 41 -10.24 3.13 12.29
N ILE A 42 -9.39 2.32 12.92
CA ILE A 42 -8.23 1.71 12.29
C ILE A 42 -8.36 0.21 12.48
N THR A 43 -8.39 -0.54 11.39
CA THR A 43 -8.48 -2.01 11.39
C THR A 43 -7.16 -2.59 10.91
N LEU A 44 -6.57 -3.47 11.71
CA LEU A 44 -5.37 -4.22 11.36
C LEU A 44 -5.77 -5.52 10.65
N PHE A 45 -5.25 -5.71 9.44
CA PHE A 45 -5.25 -6.99 8.77
C PHE A 45 -3.93 -7.71 9.03
N THR A 46 -4.00 -8.95 9.50
CA THR A 46 -2.86 -9.86 9.61
C THR A 46 -3.08 -11.02 8.66
N VAL A 47 -2.17 -11.19 7.71
CA VAL A 47 -2.27 -12.23 6.69
C VAL A 47 -1.30 -13.35 7.03
N ILE A 48 -1.78 -14.60 6.92
CA ILE A 48 -0.98 -15.80 7.20
C ILE A 48 -0.78 -16.62 5.93
N SER A 49 0.34 -17.33 5.87
CA SER A 49 0.61 -18.27 4.79
C SER A 49 -0.20 -19.55 4.99
N ASN A 50 -1.07 -19.90 4.02
CA ASN A 50 -1.80 -21.18 4.03
C ASN A 50 -0.87 -22.41 3.88
N ARG A 51 0.40 -22.20 3.49
CA ARG A 51 1.40 -23.28 3.37
C ARG A 51 2.13 -23.56 4.68
N SER A 52 2.47 -22.52 5.44
CA SER A 52 3.35 -22.61 6.61
C SER A 52 2.71 -22.18 7.93
N ASN A 53 1.49 -21.61 7.90
CA ASN A 53 0.81 -20.98 9.04
C ASN A 53 1.59 -19.85 9.74
N SER A 54 2.67 -19.36 9.12
CA SER A 54 3.43 -18.20 9.62
C SER A 54 2.80 -16.89 9.15
N GLY A 55 3.02 -15.80 9.88
CA GLY A 55 2.66 -14.46 9.43
C GLY A 55 3.36 -14.12 8.12
N ALA A 56 2.61 -13.57 7.16
CA ALA A 56 3.09 -13.21 5.82
C ALA A 56 3.27 -11.69 5.70
N HIS A 57 2.20 -10.92 5.90
CA HIS A 57 2.23 -9.46 5.90
C HIS A 57 1.08 -8.87 6.74
N ALA A 58 1.05 -7.56 6.85
CA ALA A 58 -0.02 -6.83 7.51
C ALA A 58 -0.37 -5.56 6.74
N GLY A 59 -1.64 -5.18 6.80
CA GLY A 59 -2.19 -3.96 6.20
C GLY A 59 -3.12 -3.24 7.16
N LEU A 60 -3.44 -1.98 6.86
CA LEU A 60 -4.33 -1.15 7.68
C LEU A 60 -5.47 -0.60 6.84
N LEU A 61 -6.72 -0.84 7.25
CA LEU A 61 -7.86 -0.06 6.80
C LEU A 61 -8.05 1.11 7.75
N ILE A 62 -8.04 2.32 7.21
CA ILE A 62 -8.21 3.54 7.99
C ILE A 62 -9.51 4.19 7.54
N ASN A 63 -10.48 4.27 8.46
CA ASN A 63 -11.76 4.91 8.26
C ASN A 63 -11.76 6.25 9.01
N GLY A 64 -11.66 7.37 8.28
CA GLY A 64 -11.59 8.71 8.86
C GLY A 64 -12.40 9.71 8.05
N SER A 65 -11.77 10.79 7.62
CA SER A 65 -12.39 11.73 6.67
C SER A 65 -12.72 11.07 5.34
N GLN A 66 -12.03 9.98 4.98
CA GLN A 66 -12.33 9.06 3.89
C GLN A 66 -11.82 7.68 4.29
N ARG A 67 -12.20 6.64 3.56
CA ARG A 67 -11.67 5.29 3.78
C ARG A 67 -10.52 4.99 2.83
N ILE A 68 -9.34 4.73 3.41
CA ILE A 68 -8.12 4.36 2.70
C ILE A 68 -7.58 3.03 3.21
N LEU A 69 -6.77 2.37 2.40
CA LEU A 69 -6.09 1.13 2.73
C LEU A 69 -4.59 1.33 2.55
N PHE A 70 -3.81 1.02 3.57
CA PHE A 70 -2.36 0.98 3.49
C PHE A 70 -1.90 -0.48 3.46
N ASP A 71 -1.25 -0.90 2.37
CA ASP A 71 -0.76 -2.26 2.18
C ASP A 71 0.73 -2.29 1.77
N PRO A 72 1.66 -2.29 2.74
CA PRO A 72 3.10 -2.26 2.48
C PRO A 72 3.63 -3.57 1.89
N ALA A 73 2.79 -4.60 1.72
CA ALA A 73 3.20 -5.80 1.01
C ALA A 73 3.45 -5.52 -0.49
N GLY A 74 2.77 -4.52 -1.07
CA GLY A 74 2.94 -4.09 -2.46
C GLY A 74 2.56 -5.13 -3.51
N THR A 75 1.94 -6.25 -3.11
CA THR A 75 1.55 -7.31 -4.04
C THR A 75 0.12 -7.18 -4.53
N TRP A 76 -0.74 -6.49 -3.78
CA TRP A 76 -2.12 -6.24 -4.18
C TRP A 76 -2.19 -4.99 -5.04
N TRP A 77 -2.96 -5.07 -6.12
CA TRP A 77 -3.24 -3.90 -6.95
C TRP A 77 -4.63 -4.03 -7.58
N SER A 78 -5.25 -2.90 -7.88
CA SER A 78 -6.51 -2.88 -8.62
C SER A 78 -6.52 -1.74 -9.65
N PRO A 79 -6.97 -1.99 -10.90
CA PRO A 79 -7.07 -0.95 -11.92
C PRO A 79 -8.17 0.08 -11.63
N SER A 80 -9.08 -0.24 -10.70
CA SER A 80 -10.25 0.61 -10.41
C SER A 80 -9.98 1.68 -9.35
N ILE A 81 -8.81 1.69 -8.72
CA ILE A 81 -8.48 2.61 -7.63
C ILE A 81 -7.08 3.21 -7.79
N PRO A 82 -6.90 4.49 -7.44
CA PRO A 82 -5.58 5.11 -7.45
C PRO A 82 -4.78 4.74 -6.20
N GLU A 83 -3.46 4.80 -6.34
CA GLU A 83 -2.51 4.45 -5.29
C GLU A 83 -1.38 5.48 -5.20
N ARG A 84 -0.88 5.71 -3.98
CA ARG A 84 0.31 6.51 -3.68
C ARG A 84 1.14 5.84 -2.60
N ASN A 85 2.32 5.34 -2.94
CA ASN A 85 3.28 4.72 -2.01
C ASN A 85 2.57 3.76 -1.03
N ASP A 86 1.98 2.68 -1.56
CA ASP A 86 1.26 1.64 -0.81
C ASP A 86 -0.08 2.07 -0.18
N VAL A 87 -0.50 3.33 -0.36
CA VAL A 87 -1.81 3.83 0.07
C VAL A 87 -2.78 3.81 -1.10
N HIS A 88 -3.84 3.01 -0.96
CA HIS A 88 -4.94 2.92 -1.90
C HIS A 88 -6.14 3.77 -1.44
N TYR A 89 -6.71 4.51 -2.37
CA TYR A 89 -7.85 5.41 -2.13
C TYR A 89 -9.13 4.85 -2.73
N GLY A 90 -10.29 5.26 -2.20
CA GLY A 90 -11.59 4.82 -2.74
C GLY A 90 -11.98 3.40 -2.34
N ILE A 91 -11.72 3.04 -1.08
CA ILE A 91 -11.97 1.70 -0.56
C ILE A 91 -13.47 1.51 -0.27
N THR A 92 -14.25 1.26 -1.32
CA THR A 92 -15.65 0.85 -1.19
C THR A 92 -15.78 -0.54 -0.56
N PRO A 93 -16.96 -0.97 -0.06
CA PRO A 93 -17.17 -2.33 0.43
C PRO A 93 -16.80 -3.41 -0.59
N ARG A 94 -17.07 -3.14 -1.89
CA ARG A 94 -16.68 -4.04 -2.98
C ARG A 94 -15.17 -4.16 -3.13
N VAL A 95 -14.45 -3.03 -3.10
CA VAL A 95 -12.98 -3.02 -3.17
C VAL A 95 -12.37 -3.70 -1.95
N LEU A 96 -12.92 -3.46 -0.76
CA LEU A 96 -12.48 -4.11 0.47
C LEU A 96 -12.61 -5.63 0.40
N ASN A 97 -13.72 -6.15 -0.13
CA ASN A 97 -13.88 -7.58 -0.32
C ASN A 97 -12.82 -8.16 -1.28
N TYR A 98 -12.50 -7.46 -2.36
CA TYR A 98 -11.42 -7.88 -3.27
C TYR A 98 -10.03 -7.86 -2.62
N TYR A 99 -9.79 -7.00 -1.64
CA TYR A 99 -8.55 -7.02 -0.88
C TYR A 99 -8.48 -8.21 0.08
N ILE A 100 -9.57 -8.52 0.77
CA ILE A 100 -9.64 -9.63 1.73
C ILE A 100 -9.52 -11.00 1.03
N ASP A 101 -10.08 -11.12 -0.18
CA ASP A 101 -10.09 -12.37 -0.95
C ASP A 101 -8.78 -12.63 -1.74
N TYR A 102 -7.84 -11.69 -1.75
CA TYR A 102 -6.58 -11.78 -2.50
C TYR A 102 -5.55 -12.69 -1.81
#